data_AF-A0AAU4LJL8-F1
#
_entry.id   AF-A0AAU4LJL8-F1
#
_cell.length_a   1.000
_cell.length_b   1.000
_cell.length_c   1.000
_cell.angle_alpha   90.00
_cell.angle_beta   90.00
_cell.angle_gamma   90.00
#
_symmetry.space_group_name_H-M   'P 1'
#
loop_
_entity.id
_entity.type
_entity.pdbx_description
1 polymer ?
#
loop_
_entity_poly.entity_id
_entity_poly.type
_entity_poly.pdbx_seq_one_letter_code
_entity_poly.pdbx_strand_id
1 'polypeptide(L)'
;MAVLVTSTPAQAAEKCAPAPTEYLWYAEVGTYYPKTLRNITTYLYTGKQSAGAYAEAYVPNGSYVSIDRSIGSFSAVTDAEKKNGHGWRTNAQVAATGGYDYCQAYHSGATGWTSTPVVQGRYHAVRPCLRVSGVLECAQDRWYVDFDG
;
A
#
# COMPACT_ATOMS: atom_id res chain seq x y z
N MET A 1 17.23 -28.70 -11.41
CA MET A 1 17.76 -27.33 -11.23
C MET A 1 16.62 -26.45 -10.76
N ALA A 2 16.85 -25.75 -9.63
CA ALA A 2 16.09 -24.66 -8.99
C ALA A 2 14.55 -24.70 -9.02
N VAL A 3 13.95 -25.09 -7.89
CA VAL A 3 12.60 -24.65 -7.50
C VAL A 3 12.72 -23.16 -7.16
N LEU A 4 12.20 -22.27 -8.02
CA LEU A 4 12.00 -20.87 -7.66
C LEU A 4 10.93 -20.81 -6.59
N VAL A 5 11.35 -20.75 -5.33
CA VAL A 5 10.48 -20.38 -4.22
C VAL A 5 10.27 -18.87 -4.35
N THR A 6 9.26 -18.45 -5.10
CA THR A 6 8.70 -17.11 -4.91
C THR A 6 8.03 -17.13 -3.54
N SER A 7 8.76 -16.70 -2.51
CA SER A 7 8.20 -16.53 -1.18
C SER A 7 7.00 -15.60 -1.30
N THR A 8 5.81 -16.14 -1.09
CA THR A 8 4.61 -15.31 -0.99
C THR A 8 4.83 -14.34 0.18
N PRO A 9 4.55 -13.04 0.01
CA PRO A 9 4.60 -12.07 1.09
C PRO A 9 3.82 -12.57 2.30
N ALA A 10 4.33 -12.34 3.50
CA ALA A 10 3.64 -12.69 4.73
C ALA A 10 2.82 -11.50 5.25
N GLN A 11 1.71 -11.81 5.92
CA GLN A 11 0.96 -10.80 6.66
C GLN A 11 1.79 -10.40 7.88
N ALA A 12 2.22 -9.14 7.96
CA ALA A 12 3.07 -8.66 9.05
C ALA A 12 2.26 -7.98 10.14
N ALA A 13 1.55 -8.77 10.96
CA ALA A 13 0.66 -8.26 12.01
C ALA A 13 1.32 -7.20 12.92
N GLU A 14 2.61 -7.37 13.27
CA GLU A 14 3.37 -6.41 14.10
C GLU A 14 3.63 -5.06 13.40
N LYS A 15 3.60 -5.03 12.07
CA LYS A 15 3.78 -3.82 11.25
C LYS A 15 2.45 -3.16 10.89
N CYS A 16 1.32 -3.78 11.26
CA CYS A 16 -0.02 -3.28 11.04
C CYS A 16 -0.51 -2.56 12.30
N ALA A 17 -0.50 -1.22 12.27
CA ALA A 17 -1.23 -0.45 13.26
C ALA A 17 -2.74 -0.48 12.93
N PRO A 18 -3.64 -0.33 13.91
CA PRO A 18 -5.07 -0.22 13.65
C PRO A 18 -5.40 0.78 12.54
N ALA A 19 -6.55 0.59 11.88
CA ALA A 19 -7.05 1.52 10.87
C ALA A 19 -7.03 2.97 11.39
N PRO A 20 -6.83 3.97 10.51
CA PRO A 20 -6.66 5.35 10.94
C PRO A 20 -7.93 5.84 11.66
N THR A 21 -7.76 6.41 12.86
CA THR A 21 -8.84 7.06 13.60
C THR A 21 -8.96 8.54 13.27
N GLU A 22 -7.91 9.12 12.68
CA GLU A 22 -7.81 10.55 12.39
C GLU A 22 -7.54 10.78 10.90
N TYR A 23 -8.58 10.59 10.08
CA TYR A 23 -8.51 10.66 8.61
C TYR A 23 -7.99 12.01 8.08
N LEU A 24 -8.16 13.11 8.84
CA LEU A 24 -7.76 14.47 8.45
C LEU A 24 -6.24 14.64 8.28
N TRP A 25 -5.42 13.77 8.87
CA TRP A 25 -3.95 13.85 8.73
C TRP A 25 -3.43 13.15 7.49
N TYR A 26 -4.32 12.50 6.73
CA TYR A 26 -3.98 11.76 5.54
C TYR A 26 -4.52 12.46 4.30
N ALA A 27 -3.69 12.51 3.26
CA ALA A 27 -4.07 13.00 1.95
C ALA A 27 -4.00 11.87 0.93
N GLU A 28 -4.85 11.94 -0.09
CA GLU A 28 -4.69 11.07 -1.25
C GLU A 28 -3.33 11.34 -1.90
N VAL A 29 -2.64 10.26 -2.24
CA VAL A 29 -1.33 10.32 -2.89
C VAL A 29 -1.39 11.07 -4.23
N GLY A 30 -2.52 11.04 -4.93
CA GLY A 30 -2.65 11.65 -6.25
C GLY A 30 -1.88 10.82 -7.27
N THR A 31 -0.89 11.38 -7.98
CA THR A 31 -0.22 10.78 -9.16
C THR A 31 -0.11 9.24 -9.15
N TYR A 32 -0.51 8.57 -10.24
CA TYR A 32 -0.66 7.10 -10.37
C TYR A 32 -1.79 6.45 -9.55
N TYR A 33 -2.39 7.17 -8.60
CA TYR A 33 -3.53 6.77 -7.78
C TYR A 33 -4.70 7.79 -7.92
N PRO A 34 -5.94 7.43 -7.57
CA PRO A 34 -6.41 6.08 -7.27
C PRO A 34 -6.24 5.12 -8.47
N LYS A 35 -6.31 3.82 -8.20
CA LYS A 35 -6.20 2.75 -9.21
C LYS A 35 -7.51 1.98 -9.28
N THR A 36 -7.95 1.64 -10.48
CA THR A 36 -9.04 0.68 -10.66
C THR A 36 -8.47 -0.74 -10.55
N LEU A 37 -8.83 -1.44 -9.47
CA LEU A 37 -8.46 -2.83 -9.20
C LEU A 37 -9.75 -3.65 -9.13
N ARG A 38 -9.87 -4.77 -9.85
CA ARG A 38 -11.10 -5.58 -9.88
C ARG A 38 -12.37 -4.78 -10.20
N ASN A 39 -12.28 -3.78 -11.09
CA ASN A 39 -13.34 -2.83 -11.43
C ASN A 39 -13.79 -1.92 -10.25
N ILE A 40 -12.99 -1.78 -9.21
CA ILE A 40 -13.25 -0.94 -8.04
C ILE A 40 -12.15 0.10 -7.91
N THR A 41 -12.54 1.36 -7.78
CA THR A 41 -11.59 2.46 -7.50
C THR A 41 -11.02 2.27 -6.10
N THR A 42 -9.72 2.08 -6.03
CA THR A 42 -8.96 1.87 -4.80
C THR A 42 -8.01 3.05 -4.60
N TYR A 43 -8.10 3.65 -3.43
CA TYR A 43 -7.38 4.85 -3.05
C TYR A 43 -6.18 4.49 -2.19
N LEU A 44 -5.16 5.34 -2.25
CA LEU A 44 -3.96 5.25 -1.42
C LEU A 44 -3.79 6.59 -0.72
N TYR A 45 -3.67 6.53 0.60
CA TYR A 45 -3.56 7.70 1.45
C TYR A 45 -2.25 7.63 2.23
N THR A 46 -1.56 8.75 2.36
CA THR A 46 -0.40 8.88 3.26
C THR A 46 -0.54 10.11 4.15
N GLY A 47 -0.01 9.98 5.37
CA GLY A 47 -0.10 11.01 6.39
C GLY A 47 1.25 11.66 6.63
N LYS A 48 1.35 12.94 6.27
CA LYS A 48 2.59 13.72 6.43
C LYS A 48 3.09 13.76 7.87
N GLN A 49 2.16 13.84 8.84
CA GLN A 49 2.50 13.94 10.26
C GLN A 49 2.61 12.59 10.97
N SER A 50 1.86 11.58 10.52
CA SER A 50 1.83 10.26 11.15
C SER A 50 2.88 9.30 10.59
N ALA A 51 3.57 9.68 9.50
CA ALA A 51 4.43 8.79 8.72
C ALA A 51 3.71 7.51 8.24
N GLY A 52 2.38 7.50 8.28
CA GLY A 52 1.53 6.35 8.02
C GLY A 52 0.99 6.32 6.60
N ALA A 53 0.58 5.14 6.14
CA ALA A 53 -0.12 4.92 4.90
C ALA A 53 -1.22 3.88 5.07
N TYR A 54 -2.32 4.05 4.34
CA TYR A 54 -3.39 3.05 4.26
C TYR A 54 -4.04 3.09 2.87
N ALA A 55 -4.72 2.01 2.52
CA ALA A 55 -5.54 1.93 1.31
C ALA A 55 -7.01 1.81 1.67
N GLU A 56 -7.89 2.30 0.80
CA GLU A 56 -9.33 2.28 1.00
C GLU A 56 -10.06 1.99 -0.33
N ALA A 57 -11.15 1.24 -0.26
CA ALA A 57 -12.00 0.95 -1.40
C ALA A 57 -13.46 0.69 -0.98
N TYR A 58 -14.40 0.96 -1.89
CA TYR A 58 -15.82 0.64 -1.71
C TYR A 58 -16.10 -0.77 -2.28
N VAL A 59 -16.25 -1.76 -1.40
CA VAL A 59 -16.13 -3.18 -1.75
C VAL A 59 -17.35 -4.00 -1.30
N PRO A 60 -17.69 -5.10 -2.00
CA PRO A 60 -18.76 -6.00 -1.59
C PRO A 60 -18.33 -6.89 -0.41
N ASN A 61 -19.30 -7.48 0.28
CA ASN A 61 -19.08 -8.46 1.35
C ASN A 61 -18.08 -9.54 0.91
N GLY A 62 -17.18 -9.96 1.82
CA GLY A 62 -16.25 -11.04 1.51
C GLY A 62 -14.95 -10.57 0.85
N SER A 63 -14.80 -9.28 0.58
CA SER A 63 -13.60 -8.71 -0.02
C SER A 63 -12.50 -8.49 1.02
N TYR A 64 -11.25 -8.46 0.56
CA TYR A 64 -10.13 -7.97 1.35
C TYR A 64 -9.50 -6.76 0.67
N VAL A 65 -9.36 -5.65 1.42
CA VAL A 65 -8.50 -4.53 1.03
C VAL A 65 -7.15 -4.75 1.68
N SER A 66 -6.07 -4.64 0.91
CA SER A 66 -4.71 -4.86 1.41
C SER A 66 -3.78 -3.71 1.00
N ILE A 67 -2.77 -3.47 1.80
CA ILE A 67 -1.66 -2.56 1.50
C ILE A 67 -0.36 -3.34 1.64
N ASP A 68 0.39 -3.41 0.54
CA ASP A 68 1.74 -3.95 0.55
C ASP A 68 2.70 -2.83 0.97
N ARG A 69 3.74 -3.19 1.73
CA ARG A 69 4.81 -2.29 2.18
C ARG A 69 6.17 -2.96 1.98
N SER A 70 7.12 -2.26 1.36
CA SER A 70 8.47 -2.77 1.18
C SER A 70 9.14 -3.08 2.53
N ILE A 71 9.89 -4.18 2.58
CA ILE A 71 10.66 -4.57 3.78
C ILE A 71 11.76 -3.54 4.02
N GLY A 72 12.62 -3.33 3.02
CA GLY A 72 13.65 -2.30 3.06
C GLY A 72 13.10 -0.90 2.83
N SER A 73 13.78 0.09 3.40
CA SER A 73 13.52 1.51 3.18
C SER A 73 14.21 2.03 1.91
N PHE A 74 13.79 3.21 1.47
CA PHE A 74 14.33 3.94 0.34
C PHE A 74 14.76 5.33 0.79
N SER A 75 15.68 5.91 0.02
CA SER A 75 16.02 7.33 0.10
C SER A 75 15.63 8.04 -1.19
N ALA A 76 15.44 9.36 -1.11
CA ALA A 76 15.31 10.21 -2.28
C ALA A 76 16.64 10.24 -3.03
N VAL A 77 16.63 9.88 -4.32
CA VAL A 77 17.85 9.77 -5.14
C VAL A 77 17.86 10.76 -6.28
N THR A 78 16.69 11.16 -6.77
CA THR A 78 16.54 12.21 -7.80
C THR A 78 16.31 13.58 -7.16
N ASP A 79 16.66 14.65 -7.89
CA ASP A 79 16.40 16.02 -7.42
C ASP A 79 14.89 16.32 -7.31
N ALA A 80 14.07 15.71 -8.17
CA ALA A 80 12.61 15.81 -8.07
C ALA A 80 12.09 15.20 -6.76
N GLU A 81 12.60 14.03 -6.36
CA GLU A 81 12.22 13.40 -5.08
C GLU A 81 12.68 14.21 -3.88
N LYS A 82 13.91 14.75 -3.92
CA LYS A 82 14.43 15.61 -2.85
C LYS A 82 13.63 16.90 -2.70
N LYS A 83 13.14 17.45 -3.82
CA LYS A 83 12.36 18.69 -3.84
C LYS A 83 10.91 18.48 -3.44
N ASN A 84 10.29 17.42 -3.94
CA ASN A 84 8.85 17.21 -3.77
C ASN A 84 8.53 16.36 -2.53
N GLY A 85 9.51 15.65 -1.97
CA GLY A 85 9.30 14.86 -0.76
C GLY A 85 8.68 13.49 -1.00
N HIS A 86 8.57 13.05 -2.25
CA HIS A 86 7.97 11.76 -2.58
C HIS A 86 8.58 11.15 -3.83
N GLY A 87 8.52 9.83 -3.93
CA GLY A 87 9.06 9.08 -5.05
C GLY A 87 8.29 7.83 -5.41
N TRP A 88 8.74 7.19 -6.47
CA TRP A 88 8.04 6.06 -7.08
C TRP A 88 8.98 4.90 -7.33
N ARG A 89 8.58 3.68 -6.95
CA ARG A 89 9.39 2.47 -7.12
C ARG A 89 8.67 1.44 -7.99
N THR A 90 9.45 0.72 -8.78
CA THR A 90 8.98 -0.44 -9.55
C THR A 90 8.96 -1.69 -8.68
N ASN A 91 8.22 -2.73 -9.11
CA ASN A 91 8.28 -4.05 -8.48
C ASN A 91 9.71 -4.58 -8.37
N ALA A 92 10.55 -4.37 -9.39
CA ALA A 92 11.95 -4.82 -9.39
C ALA A 92 12.78 -4.10 -8.31
N GLN A 93 12.59 -2.80 -8.13
CA GLN A 93 13.27 -2.03 -7.08
C GLN A 93 12.82 -2.46 -5.68
N VAL A 94 11.54 -2.76 -5.48
CA VAL A 94 11.03 -3.27 -4.19
C VAL A 94 11.52 -4.69 -3.91
N ALA A 95 11.57 -5.56 -4.93
CA ALA A 95 12.15 -6.89 -4.79
C ALA A 95 13.63 -6.82 -4.38
N ALA A 96 14.39 -5.86 -4.93
CA ALA A 96 15.79 -5.64 -4.59
C ALA A 96 16.01 -5.16 -3.13
N THR A 97 15.00 -4.63 -2.45
CA THR A 97 15.07 -4.24 -1.03
C THR A 97 14.56 -5.32 -0.06
N GLY A 98 14.50 -6.57 -0.53
CA GLY A 98 14.04 -7.72 0.26
C GLY A 98 12.57 -8.07 0.08
N GLY A 99 11.88 -7.45 -0.89
CA GLY A 99 10.47 -7.69 -1.16
C GLY A 99 9.57 -6.85 -0.27
N TYR A 100 8.42 -7.41 0.10
CA TYR A 100 7.37 -6.70 0.82
C TYR A 100 6.64 -7.59 1.80
N ASP A 101 6.11 -6.95 2.83
CA ASP A 101 5.08 -7.49 3.70
C ASP A 101 3.73 -6.85 3.34
N TYR A 102 2.64 -7.33 3.92
CA TYR A 102 1.34 -6.70 3.75
C TYR A 102 0.50 -6.65 5.02
N CYS A 103 -0.43 -5.71 5.03
CA CYS A 103 -1.53 -5.61 5.98
C CYS A 103 -2.85 -5.64 5.22
N GLN A 104 -3.88 -6.26 5.79
CA GLN A 104 -5.19 -6.36 5.13
C GLN A 104 -6.35 -6.25 6.10
N ALA A 105 -7.49 -5.82 5.60
CA ALA A 105 -8.77 -5.81 6.29
C ALA A 105 -9.80 -6.61 5.49
N TYR A 106 -10.61 -7.41 6.19
CA TYR A 106 -11.76 -8.10 5.63
C TYR A 106 -12.99 -7.19 5.69
N HIS A 107 -13.74 -7.11 4.60
CA HIS A 107 -15.04 -6.43 4.58
C HIS A 107 -16.17 -7.39 4.92
N SER A 108 -16.89 -7.10 6.01
CA SER A 108 -18.07 -7.84 6.44
C SER A 108 -19.33 -6.98 6.34
N GLY A 109 -20.39 -7.52 5.74
CA GLY A 109 -21.69 -6.86 5.65
C GLY A 109 -22.02 -6.36 4.25
N ALA A 110 -23.02 -5.48 4.13
CA ALA A 110 -23.40 -4.89 2.84
C ALA A 110 -22.23 -4.13 2.20
N THR A 111 -22.27 -3.92 0.88
CA THR A 111 -21.23 -3.17 0.16
C THR A 111 -20.94 -1.83 0.83
N GLY A 112 -19.67 -1.55 1.12
CA GLY A 112 -19.26 -0.46 1.97
C GLY A 112 -17.80 -0.08 1.80
N TRP A 113 -17.42 1.05 2.40
CA TRP A 113 -16.02 1.46 2.49
C TRP A 113 -15.25 0.58 3.46
N THR A 114 -14.05 0.17 3.07
CA THR A 114 -13.13 -0.60 3.91
C THR A 114 -11.73 -0.05 3.75
N SER A 115 -11.10 0.23 4.90
CA SER A 115 -9.72 0.70 4.99
C SER A 115 -8.82 -0.38 5.53
N THR A 116 -7.59 -0.43 5.04
CA THR A 116 -6.55 -1.28 5.61
C THR A 116 -6.15 -0.82 7.00
N PRO A 117 -5.47 -1.67 7.78
CA PRO A 117 -4.59 -1.20 8.85
C PRO A 117 -3.61 -0.15 8.33
N VAL A 118 -3.12 0.72 9.22
CA VAL A 118 -2.08 1.70 8.88
C VAL A 118 -0.72 1.01 8.90
N VAL A 119 0.09 1.27 7.89
CA VAL A 119 1.49 0.84 7.83
C VAL A 119 2.41 2.06 7.85
N GLN A 120 3.67 1.90 8.25
CA GLN A 120 4.66 2.96 8.12
C GLN A 120 4.93 3.24 6.62
N GLY A 121 4.47 4.37 6.11
CA GLY A 121 4.69 4.82 4.72
C GLY A 121 5.97 5.62 4.53
N ARG A 122 6.45 6.31 5.57
CA ARG A 122 7.68 7.11 5.46
C ARG A 122 8.90 6.23 5.19
N TYR A 123 9.65 6.57 4.14
CA TYR A 123 10.78 5.84 3.57
C TYR A 123 10.47 4.44 3.06
N HIS A 124 9.23 3.95 3.12
CA HIS A 124 8.87 2.62 2.65
C HIS A 124 7.93 2.72 1.45
N ALA A 125 8.17 1.88 0.44
CA ALA A 125 7.33 1.84 -0.73
C ALA A 125 6.02 1.12 -0.40
N VAL A 126 4.88 1.71 -0.75
CA VAL A 126 3.55 1.14 -0.51
C VAL A 126 2.73 1.05 -1.80
N ARG A 127 1.84 0.06 -1.86
CA ARG A 127 0.82 -0.04 -2.90
C ARG A 127 -0.46 -0.71 -2.38
N PRO A 128 -1.64 -0.37 -2.91
CA PRO A 128 -2.86 -1.09 -2.61
C PRO A 128 -2.98 -2.38 -3.44
N CYS A 129 -3.64 -3.37 -2.83
CA CYS A 129 -4.17 -4.55 -3.47
C CYS A 129 -5.61 -4.79 -3.04
N LEU A 130 -6.38 -5.44 -3.90
CA LEU A 130 -7.77 -5.76 -3.65
C LEU A 130 -8.05 -7.22 -4.01
N ARG A 131 -8.67 -7.95 -3.09
CA ARG A 131 -9.18 -9.31 -3.32
C ARG A 131 -10.70 -9.30 -3.33
N VAL A 132 -11.29 -9.61 -4.47
CA VAL A 132 -12.74 -9.73 -4.64
C VAL A 132 -13.07 -11.09 -5.22
N SER A 133 -14.01 -11.81 -4.60
CA SER A 133 -14.40 -13.17 -5.00
C SER A 133 -13.19 -14.12 -5.13
N GLY A 134 -12.24 -14.02 -4.19
CA GLY A 134 -11.04 -14.86 -4.14
C GLY A 134 -9.90 -14.44 -5.07
N VAL A 135 -10.13 -13.52 -6.02
CA VAL A 135 -9.10 -13.07 -6.99
C VAL A 135 -8.43 -11.80 -6.50
N LEU A 136 -7.10 -11.84 -6.35
CA LEU A 136 -6.27 -10.71 -5.94
C LEU A 136 -5.77 -9.92 -7.16
N GLU A 137 -5.86 -8.59 -7.09
CA GLU A 137 -5.22 -7.66 -8.02
C GLU A 137 -4.53 -6.53 -7.25
N CYS A 138 -3.30 -6.20 -7.64
CA CYS A 138 -2.49 -5.16 -7.00
C CYS A 138 -2.15 -4.07 -8.01
N ALA A 139 -1.88 -2.85 -7.53
CA ALA A 139 -1.28 -1.83 -8.38
C ALA A 139 0.14 -2.25 -8.83
N GLN A 140 0.30 -2.61 -10.10
CA GLN A 140 1.55 -3.22 -10.61
C GLN A 140 2.62 -2.20 -11.04
N ASP A 141 2.23 -0.98 -11.42
CA ASP A 141 3.15 -0.08 -12.16
C ASP A 141 4.13 0.67 -11.25
N ARG A 142 3.62 1.21 -10.14
CA ARG A 142 4.33 2.16 -9.29
C ARG A 142 3.90 2.03 -7.84
N TRP A 143 4.88 1.84 -6.97
CA TRP A 143 4.76 1.94 -5.52
C TRP A 143 5.06 3.37 -5.12
N TYR A 144 4.28 3.92 -4.20
CA TYR A 144 4.51 5.25 -3.65
C TYR A 144 5.51 5.20 -2.49
N VAL A 145 6.43 6.15 -2.39
CA VAL A 145 7.29 6.34 -1.23
C VAL A 145 7.15 7.77 -0.73
N ASP A 146 6.88 7.92 0.55
CA ASP A 146 6.90 9.21 1.22
C ASP A 146 8.31 9.49 1.79
N PHE A 147 8.93 10.60 1.42
CA PHE A 147 10.20 11.07 1.97
C PHE A 147 10.02 12.29 2.89
N ASP A 148 8.84 12.90 2.85
CA ASP A 148 8.47 14.03 3.69
C ASP A 148 8.22 13.54 5.11
N GLY A 149 8.58 14.41 6.05
CA GLY A 149 8.55 14.16 7.48
C GLY A 149 8.25 15.41 8.25
#